data_AF-A0A6N6NUK8-F1
#
_entry.id   AF-A0A6N6NUK8-F1
#
_cell.length_a   1.000
_cell.length_b   1.000
_cell.length_c   1.000
_cell.angle_alpha   90.00
_cell.angle_beta   90.00
_cell.angle_gamma   90.00
#
_symmetry.space_group_name_H-M   'P 1'
#
loop_
_entity.id
_entity.type
_entity.pdbx_description
1 polymer ?
#
loop_
_entity_poly.entity_id
_entity_poly.type
_entity_poly.pdbx_seq_one_letter_code
_entity_poly.pdbx_strand_id
1 'polypeptide(L)'
;MDRLLAAKRGASLVCEEFESDRAAGKLDEPRVESLVRRFILAKFRLDEKEAEPAGDNLEKLAQASLAKMLKIAPDLVKSEDKAANCDGADSATVKQALMIMALQKEFHVQLDCFRAGLCHSVGELAALVWQATR
;
A
#
# COMPACT_ATOMS: atom_id res chain seq x y z
N MET A 1 -6.15 21.74 -5.76
CA MET A 1 -5.78 21.42 -4.36
C MET A 1 -6.55 20.19 -3.82
N ASP A 2 -7.60 19.73 -4.50
CA ASP A 2 -8.50 18.64 -4.07
C ASP A 2 -7.98 17.20 -4.15
N ARG A 3 -7.15 16.85 -5.15
CA ARG A 3 -6.76 15.44 -5.40
C ARG A 3 -5.92 14.83 -4.27
N LEU A 4 -5.14 15.67 -3.57
CA LEU A 4 -4.26 15.27 -2.47
C LEU A 4 -5.04 15.03 -1.17
N LEU A 5 -6.13 15.78 -0.96
CA LEU A 5 -7.09 15.57 0.13
C LEU A 5 -7.95 14.32 -0.12
N ALA A 6 -8.38 14.06 -1.37
CA ALA A 6 -9.15 12.86 -1.72
C ALA A 6 -8.37 11.55 -1.52
N ALA A 7 -7.08 11.50 -1.90
CA ALA A 7 -6.25 10.31 -1.68
C ALA A 7 -5.97 10.04 -0.19
N LYS A 8 -5.76 11.09 0.62
CA LYS A 8 -5.66 10.95 2.08
C LYS A 8 -6.98 10.46 2.71
N ARG A 9 -8.12 10.88 2.18
CA ARG A 9 -9.44 10.37 2.59
C ARG A 9 -9.61 8.89 2.26
N GLY A 10 -9.14 8.43 1.09
CA GLY A 10 -9.28 7.03 0.67
C GLY A 10 -8.63 6.04 1.64
N ALA A 11 -7.35 6.25 1.99
CA ALA A 11 -6.67 5.36 2.94
C ALA A 11 -7.26 5.46 4.36
N SER A 12 -7.61 6.67 4.83
CA SER A 12 -8.23 6.87 6.14
C SER A 12 -9.56 6.11 6.27
N LEU A 13 -10.43 6.20 5.25
CA LEU A 13 -11.72 5.50 5.24
C LEU A 13 -11.54 3.97 5.32
N VAL A 14 -10.53 3.42 4.63
CA VAL A 14 -10.23 1.99 4.70
C VAL A 14 -9.74 1.60 6.10
N CYS A 15 -8.96 2.44 6.76
CA CYS A 15 -8.50 2.18 8.13
C CYS A 15 -9.65 2.23 9.14
N GLU A 16 -10.55 3.22 9.01
CA GLU A 16 -11.76 3.31 9.83
C GLU A 16 -12.66 2.08 9.64
N GLU A 17 -12.80 1.60 8.40
CA GLU A 17 -13.56 0.39 8.07
C GLU A 17 -12.90 -0.86 8.67
N PHE A 18 -11.57 -1.00 8.56
CA PHE A 18 -10.81 -2.09 9.17
C PHE A 18 -10.97 -2.13 10.69
N GLU A 19 -10.81 -0.99 11.36
CA GLU A 19 -10.99 -0.88 12.80
C GLU A 19 -12.41 -1.18 13.25
N SER A 20 -13.41 -0.72 12.48
CA SER A 20 -14.82 -0.99 12.76
C SER A 20 -15.13 -2.50 12.64
N ASP A 21 -14.65 -3.14 11.58
CA ASP A 21 -14.85 -4.58 11.37
C ASP A 21 -14.10 -5.41 12.41
N ARG A 22 -12.90 -4.97 12.82
CA ARG A 22 -12.13 -5.59 13.90
C ARG A 22 -12.89 -5.52 15.22
N ALA A 23 -13.36 -4.35 15.61
CA ALA A 23 -14.12 -4.14 16.84
C ALA A 23 -15.45 -4.92 16.85
N ALA A 24 -16.06 -5.13 15.68
CA ALA A 24 -17.30 -5.86 15.53
C ALA A 24 -17.12 -7.39 15.41
N GLY A 25 -15.88 -7.90 15.39
CA GLY A 25 -15.60 -9.33 15.18
C GLY A 25 -15.99 -9.83 13.78
N LYS A 26 -15.97 -8.94 12.78
CA LYS A 26 -16.38 -9.19 11.39
C LYS A 26 -15.20 -9.40 10.44
N LEU A 27 -13.97 -9.34 10.93
CA LEU A 27 -12.81 -9.66 10.12
C LEU A 27 -12.77 -11.17 9.84
N ASP A 28 -12.75 -11.52 8.57
CA ASP A 28 -12.32 -12.80 8.04
C ASP A 28 -11.19 -12.57 7.02
N GLU A 29 -10.55 -13.65 6.59
CA GLU A 29 -9.41 -13.58 5.68
C GLU A 29 -9.74 -12.87 4.34
N PRO A 30 -10.85 -13.19 3.64
CA PRO A 30 -11.25 -12.45 2.43
C PRO A 30 -11.49 -10.96 2.68
N ARG A 31 -12.06 -10.60 3.85
CA ARG A 31 -12.31 -9.22 4.21
C ARG A 31 -11.01 -8.45 4.45
N VAL A 32 -10.05 -9.06 5.14
CA VAL A 32 -8.73 -8.47 5.34
C VAL A 32 -8.02 -8.27 4.01
N GLU A 33 -8.06 -9.26 3.10
CA GLU A 33 -7.47 -9.14 1.77
C GLU A 33 -8.07 -7.96 0.97
N SER A 34 -9.40 -7.83 0.97
CA SER A 34 -10.09 -6.72 0.31
C SER A 34 -9.67 -5.35 0.89
N LEU A 35 -9.59 -5.23 2.22
CA LEU A 35 -9.20 -4.00 2.89
C LEU A 35 -7.74 -3.65 2.64
N VAL A 36 -6.83 -4.63 2.69
CA VAL A 36 -5.40 -4.45 2.38
C VAL A 36 -5.21 -4.00 0.93
N ARG A 37 -5.90 -4.63 -0.03
CA ARG A 37 -5.87 -4.19 -1.45
C ARG A 37 -6.29 -2.73 -1.58
N ARG A 38 -7.46 -2.37 -1.04
CA ARG A 38 -7.99 -1.01 -1.11
C ARG A 38 -7.06 0.02 -0.47
N PHE A 39 -6.43 -0.35 0.65
CA PHE A 39 -5.44 0.49 1.31
C PHE A 39 -4.21 0.73 0.42
N ILE A 40 -3.66 -0.32 -0.18
CA ILE A 40 -2.50 -0.24 -1.07
C ILE A 40 -2.82 0.66 -2.27
N LEU A 41 -3.96 0.44 -2.94
CA LEU A 41 -4.37 1.26 -4.09
C LEU A 41 -4.56 2.73 -3.69
N ALA A 42 -5.14 3.01 -2.53
CA ALA A 42 -5.27 4.37 -2.02
C ALA A 42 -3.90 5.03 -1.76
N LYS A 43 -2.95 4.32 -1.13
CA LYS A 43 -1.58 4.83 -0.89
C LYS A 43 -0.81 5.03 -2.19
N PHE A 44 -0.98 4.13 -3.14
CA PHE A 44 -0.36 4.20 -4.46
C PHE A 44 -1.08 5.14 -5.42
N ARG A 45 -2.24 5.67 -5.02
CA ARG A 45 -3.10 6.56 -5.81
C ARG A 45 -3.49 5.95 -7.15
N LEU A 46 -3.75 4.65 -7.15
CA LEU A 46 -4.22 3.90 -8.32
C LEU A 46 -5.72 3.65 -8.18
N ASP A 47 -6.45 3.76 -9.29
CA ASP A 47 -7.78 3.16 -9.39
C ASP A 47 -7.68 1.70 -9.90
N GLU A 48 -8.81 0.97 -9.90
CA GLU A 48 -8.81 -0.44 -10.30
C GLU A 48 -8.40 -0.65 -11.77
N LYS A 49 -8.70 0.29 -12.68
CA LYS A 49 -8.30 0.17 -14.09
C LYS A 49 -6.80 0.33 -14.25
N GLU A 50 -6.20 1.23 -13.47
CA GLU A 50 -4.75 1.43 -13.43
C GLU A 50 -4.03 0.26 -12.74
N ALA A 51 -4.69 -0.41 -11.79
CA ALA A 51 -4.17 -1.57 -11.09
C ALA A 51 -4.32 -2.89 -11.86
N GLU A 52 -5.30 -3.00 -12.75
CA GLU A 52 -5.63 -4.22 -13.50
C GLU A 52 -4.41 -4.90 -14.14
N PRO A 53 -3.49 -4.20 -14.85
CA PRO A 53 -2.33 -4.84 -15.46
C PRO A 53 -1.31 -5.39 -14.46
N ALA A 54 -1.28 -4.84 -13.25
CA ALA A 54 -0.42 -5.29 -12.17
C ALA A 54 -1.03 -6.48 -11.40
N GLY A 55 -2.35 -6.65 -11.45
CA GLY A 55 -3.08 -7.64 -10.67
C GLY A 55 -2.86 -7.44 -9.18
N ASP A 56 -2.41 -8.49 -8.49
CA ASP A 56 -2.07 -8.47 -7.06
C ASP A 56 -0.56 -8.32 -6.79
N ASN A 57 0.27 -8.13 -7.81
CA ASN A 57 1.73 -8.06 -7.60
C ASN A 57 2.14 -6.69 -7.02
N LEU A 58 2.75 -6.71 -5.83
CA LEU A 58 3.11 -5.49 -5.06
C LEU A 58 4.14 -4.62 -5.78
N GLU A 59 5.14 -5.24 -6.39
CA GLU A 59 6.19 -4.54 -7.14
C GLU A 59 5.61 -3.83 -8.37
N LYS A 60 4.79 -4.53 -9.16
CA LYS A 60 4.11 -3.96 -10.34
C LYS A 60 3.14 -2.83 -9.95
N LEU A 61 2.44 -2.96 -8.83
CA LEU A 61 1.60 -1.89 -8.29
C LEU A 61 2.45 -0.66 -7.88
N ALA A 62 3.61 -0.88 -7.26
CA ALA A 62 4.53 0.20 -6.91
C ALA A 62 5.09 0.89 -8.17
N GLN A 63 5.48 0.12 -9.19
CA GLN A 63 5.93 0.62 -10.49
C GLN A 63 4.82 1.42 -11.21
N ALA A 64 3.57 0.91 -11.23
CA ALA A 64 2.43 1.63 -11.80
C ALA A 64 2.20 2.97 -11.10
N SER A 65 2.33 3.01 -9.76
CA SER A 65 2.23 4.24 -8.98
C SER A 65 3.34 5.24 -9.33
N LEU A 66 4.59 4.77 -9.48
CA LEU A 66 5.73 5.61 -9.89
C LEU A 66 5.53 6.17 -11.30
N ALA A 67 5.13 5.32 -12.25
CA ALA A 67 4.85 5.73 -13.63
C ALA A 67 3.72 6.77 -13.71
N LYS A 68 2.67 6.62 -12.91
CA LYS A 68 1.59 7.62 -12.80
C LYS A 68 2.11 8.95 -12.25
N MET A 69 2.95 8.90 -11.22
CA MET A 69 3.52 10.11 -10.62
C MET A 69 4.42 10.86 -11.60
N LEU A 70 5.26 10.14 -12.36
CA LEU A 70 6.11 10.70 -13.42
C LEU A 70 5.29 11.40 -14.52
N LYS A 71 4.15 10.85 -14.91
CA LYS A 71 3.25 11.45 -15.91
C LYS A 71 2.58 12.72 -15.41
N ILE A 72 2.22 12.78 -14.12
CA ILE A 72 1.45 13.89 -13.55
C ILE A 72 2.35 15.03 -13.07
N ALA A 73 3.54 14.71 -12.55
CA ALA A 73 4.41 15.67 -11.88
C ALA A 73 5.89 15.27 -12.01
N PRO A 74 6.48 15.37 -13.22
CA PRO A 74 7.84 14.89 -13.48
C PRO A 74 8.91 15.60 -12.63
N ASP A 75 8.69 16.86 -12.26
CA ASP A 75 9.65 17.63 -11.46
C ASP A 75 9.65 17.24 -9.97
N LEU A 76 8.53 16.72 -9.45
CA LEU A 76 8.45 16.18 -8.09
C LEU A 76 9.23 14.87 -7.98
N VAL A 77 9.13 13.99 -8.99
CA VAL A 77 9.84 12.70 -8.98
C VAL A 77 11.36 12.89 -9.03
N LYS A 78 11.87 13.84 -9.83
CA LYS A 78 13.31 14.17 -9.87
C LYS A 78 13.87 14.61 -8.51
N SER A 79 13.02 15.19 -7.64
CA SER A 79 13.42 15.57 -6.29
C SER A 79 13.36 14.41 -5.29
N GLU A 80 12.38 13.49 -5.46
CA GLU A 80 12.24 12.30 -4.62
C GLU A 80 13.28 11.21 -4.95
N ASP A 81 13.57 10.95 -6.23
CA ASP A 81 14.61 9.99 -6.65
C ASP A 81 16.01 10.40 -6.17
N LYS A 82 16.30 11.71 -6.10
CA LYS A 82 17.57 12.20 -5.53
C LYS A 82 17.69 11.93 -4.03
N ALA A 83 16.57 11.86 -3.30
CA ALA A 83 16.54 11.52 -1.89
C ALA A 83 16.55 9.99 -1.64
N ALA A 84 16.04 9.20 -2.58
CA ALA A 84 15.94 7.75 -2.49
C ALA A 84 17.23 7.00 -2.90
N ASN A 85 18.14 7.62 -3.67
CA ASN A 85 19.36 7.00 -4.20
C ASN A 85 20.48 6.73 -3.17
N CYS A 86 20.17 6.54 -1.89
CA CYS A 86 21.14 5.99 -0.95
C CYS A 86 21.13 4.45 -1.05
N ASP A 87 22.19 3.91 -1.66
CA ASP A 87 22.70 2.54 -1.47
C ASP A 87 22.05 1.35 -2.21
N GLY A 88 21.46 1.57 -3.39
CA GLY A 88 21.24 0.49 -4.38
C GLY A 88 19.87 -0.22 -4.36
N ALA A 89 18.88 0.31 -3.64
CA ALA A 89 17.50 -0.17 -3.74
C ALA A 89 16.76 0.49 -4.93
N ASP A 90 15.99 -0.29 -5.70
CA ASP A 90 15.06 0.24 -6.71
C ASP A 90 14.00 1.12 -6.01
N SER A 91 13.63 2.27 -6.60
CA SER A 91 12.56 3.15 -6.14
C SER A 91 11.25 2.37 -5.89
N ALA A 92 11.00 1.27 -6.61
CA ALA A 92 9.88 0.38 -6.35
C ALA A 92 9.98 -0.34 -4.99
N THR A 93 11.17 -0.87 -4.64
CA THR A 93 11.44 -1.55 -3.37
C THR A 93 11.29 -0.59 -2.18
N VAL A 94 11.83 0.62 -2.30
CA VAL A 94 11.69 1.66 -1.25
C VAL A 94 10.20 2.00 -1.04
N LYS A 95 9.45 2.17 -2.12
CA LYS A 95 8.02 2.48 -2.06
C LYS A 95 7.20 1.35 -1.45
N GLN A 96 7.53 0.10 -1.74
CA GLN A 96 6.91 -1.06 -1.10
C GLN A 96 7.20 -1.09 0.41
N ALA A 97 8.45 -0.87 0.82
CA ALA A 97 8.82 -0.82 2.23
C ALA A 97 8.05 0.29 2.98
N LEU A 98 7.99 1.50 2.40
CA LEU A 98 7.23 2.62 2.98
C LEU A 98 5.72 2.32 3.06
N MET A 99 5.17 1.61 2.07
CA MET A 99 3.77 1.16 2.10
C MET A 99 3.53 0.16 3.24
N ILE A 100 4.41 -0.82 3.43
CA ILE A 100 4.32 -1.81 4.53
C ILE A 100 4.42 -1.11 5.89
N MET A 101 5.31 -0.12 6.04
CA MET A 101 5.40 0.69 7.26
C MET A 101 4.12 1.49 7.53
N ALA A 102 3.54 2.09 6.50
CA ALA A 102 2.28 2.80 6.61
C ALA A 102 1.12 1.86 7.00
N LEU A 103 1.08 0.66 6.41
CA LEU A 103 0.08 -0.36 6.72
C LEU A 103 0.13 -0.76 8.19
N GLN A 104 1.32 -1.12 8.70
CA GLN A 104 1.50 -1.48 10.12
C GLN A 104 1.02 -0.38 11.06
N LYS A 105 1.40 0.87 10.76
CA LYS A 105 1.02 2.03 11.55
C LYS A 105 -0.49 2.28 11.55
N GLU A 106 -1.12 2.19 10.39
CA GLU A 106 -2.52 2.61 10.21
C GLU A 106 -3.54 1.52 10.52
N PHE A 107 -3.18 0.24 10.33
CA PHE A 107 -4.01 -0.90 10.75
C PHE A 107 -3.71 -1.34 12.20
N HIS A 108 -2.76 -0.66 12.85
CA HIS A 108 -2.33 -0.97 14.21
C HIS A 108 -1.94 -2.45 14.39
N VAL A 109 -1.17 -2.98 13.43
CA VAL A 109 -0.65 -4.35 13.43
C VAL A 109 0.88 -4.34 13.44
N GLN A 110 1.47 -5.36 14.05
CA GLN A 110 2.92 -5.60 14.02
C GLN A 110 3.18 -6.79 13.10
N LEU A 111 3.92 -6.57 12.02
CA LEU A 111 4.32 -7.62 11.08
C LEU A 111 5.79 -7.93 11.28
N ASP A 112 6.16 -9.20 11.04
CA ASP A 112 7.56 -9.54 10.88
C ASP A 112 8.10 -8.84 9.63
N CYS A 113 9.04 -7.90 9.82
CA CYS A 113 9.55 -7.06 8.74
C CYS A 113 10.24 -7.87 7.64
N PHE A 114 10.89 -8.99 7.97
CA PHE A 114 11.53 -9.85 6.98
C PHE A 114 10.48 -10.56 6.14
N ARG A 115 9.47 -11.17 6.76
CA ARG A 115 8.37 -11.84 6.05
C ARG A 115 7.58 -10.86 5.20
N ALA A 116 7.27 -9.67 5.73
CA ALA A 116 6.53 -8.65 5.01
C ALA A 116 7.33 -8.10 3.81
N GLY A 117 8.65 -7.93 3.96
CA GLY A 117 9.53 -7.51 2.87
C GLY A 117 9.66 -8.54 1.74
N LEU A 118 9.39 -9.81 2.03
CA LEU A 118 9.43 -10.91 1.06
C LEU A 118 8.07 -11.19 0.39
N CYS A 119 7.01 -10.45 0.74
CA CYS A 119 5.72 -10.59 0.07
C CYS A 119 5.80 -10.06 -1.37
N HIS A 120 5.31 -10.85 -2.32
CA HIS A 120 5.20 -10.51 -3.73
C HIS A 120 3.79 -10.11 -4.12
N SER A 121 2.78 -10.57 -3.36
CA SER A 121 1.38 -10.32 -3.64
C SER A 121 0.61 -9.64 -2.51
N VAL A 122 -0.49 -8.99 -2.87
CA VAL A 122 -1.47 -8.44 -1.92
C VAL A 122 -2.00 -9.52 -0.99
N GLY A 123 -2.32 -10.71 -1.53
CA GLY A 123 -2.81 -11.84 -0.73
C GLY A 123 -1.81 -12.33 0.31
N GLU A 124 -0.52 -12.44 -0.05
CA GLU A 124 0.53 -12.81 0.91
C GLU A 124 0.66 -11.79 2.05
N LEU A 125 0.65 -10.49 1.72
CA LEU A 125 0.71 -9.44 2.72
C LEU A 125 -0.56 -9.43 3.60
N ALA A 126 -1.73 -9.63 2.99
CA ALA A 126 -3.00 -9.73 3.69
C ALA A 126 -3.05 -10.92 4.66
N ALA A 127 -2.48 -12.06 4.29
CA ALA A 127 -2.38 -13.22 5.17
C ALA A 127 -1.52 -12.91 6.41
N LEU A 128 -0.45 -12.12 6.27
CA LEU A 128 0.34 -11.65 7.43
C LEU A 128 -0.47 -10.70 8.31
N VAL A 129 -1.23 -9.79 7.72
CA VAL A 129 -2.14 -8.89 8.47
C VAL A 129 -3.18 -9.69 9.22
N TRP A 130 -3.83 -10.64 8.56
CA TRP A 130 -4.83 -11.51 9.19
C TRP A 130 -4.23 -12.27 10.38
N GLN A 131 -3.04 -12.85 10.23
CA GLN A 131 -2.33 -13.51 11.32
C GLN A 131 -2.06 -12.57 12.51
N ALA A 132 -1.73 -11.31 12.24
CA ALA A 132 -1.44 -10.31 13.28
C ALA A 132 -2.70 -9.71 13.95
N THR A 133 -3.89 -9.94 13.39
CA THR A 133 -5.18 -9.49 13.97
C THR A 133 -5.84 -10.49 14.90
N ARG A 134 -5.23 -11.67 15.08
CA ARG A 134 -5.75 -12.77 15.91
C ARG A 134 -5.17 -12.77 17.32
#